data_AF-A0A9E3KW85-F1
#
_entry.id   AF-A0A9E3KW85-F1
#
_cell.length_a   1.000
_cell.length_b   1.000
_cell.length_c   1.000
_cell.angle_alpha   90.00
_cell.angle_beta   90.00
_cell.angle_gamma   90.00
#
_symmetry.space_group_name_H-M   'P 1'
#
loop_
_entity.id
_entity.type
_entity.pdbx_description
1 polymer ?
#
loop_
_entity_poly.entity_id
_entity_poly.type
_entity_poly.pdbx_seq_one_letter_code
_entity_poly.pdbx_strand_id
1 'polypeptide(L)'
;EQVCSAVHEAHQQGIVHRDLKPDNIWLEPNRLGGYRVKVLDFGIAKLAEVGAPEAAKSEGAPAASVLTPTLLTGDGGERQVSLYVPHTDAADLTADTLIQDDGEHSPDADAVRTQLMGDRGTLRGLAGTGSAGRTTAGTDVLAGLTRVGAVMGTPLYMSPEQCRGQGLDARSDIYSLGVIAYQMLAGAPPFAGDTMQVIEQHTGSLPPHLRERNAKVPKRVARVVMSALEKEPDRRPPTAAAFANELRANAEGVGTLLRRAFALYSEHFPKFMRLSLVAHVPVLLLLPVLLAFAAYEQTMPFWLKLMGGLLVGLVQMATNFLSAAFIVGMTALMVTQLHVAPMRPLRLRTALAVLRWRLRPYLKTSLAVTLRIMLGYVLLVVPGLVMTVRYAVYAPVILLEGLEGKAARLRARALAGRSWRTVIALTALQLCIPMVIGGITGALAGEKQAANTHGAVVFSVRSLAGLIAPLANIVVVPLTSITMALLYLKLRQMGGESFAETVTQFETVEPVRSQWQQRMRTRLSVSTPQHRT
;
A
#
# COMPACT_ATOMS: atom_id res chain seq x y z
N GLU A 1 -8.17 -1.02 6.28
CA GLU A 1 -7.36 -0.35 5.24
C GLU A 1 -8.22 0.50 4.32
N GLN A 2 -9.09 -0.07 3.47
CA GLN A 2 -9.88 0.72 2.51
C GLN A 2 -10.72 1.82 3.18
N VAL A 3 -11.41 1.51 4.28
CA VAL A 3 -12.16 2.50 5.10
C VAL A 3 -11.24 3.62 5.58
N CYS A 4 -10.12 3.27 6.20
CA CYS A 4 -9.15 4.24 6.73
C CYS A 4 -8.53 5.11 5.63
N SER A 5 -8.35 4.57 4.42
CA SER A 5 -7.87 5.34 3.26
C SER A 5 -8.89 6.41 2.84
N ALA A 6 -10.17 6.04 2.77
CA ALA A 6 -11.23 6.99 2.44
C ALA A 6 -11.39 8.07 3.53
N VAL A 7 -11.37 7.68 4.80
CA VAL A 7 -11.44 8.61 5.94
C VAL A 7 -10.22 9.52 5.98
N HIS A 8 -9.02 8.99 5.73
CA HIS A 8 -7.80 9.81 5.70
C HIS A 8 -7.83 10.86 4.59
N GLU A 9 -8.33 10.50 3.40
CA GLU A 9 -8.49 11.43 2.28
C GLU A 9 -9.44 12.58 2.65
N ALA A 10 -10.57 12.27 3.30
CA ALA A 10 -11.49 13.29 3.81
C ALA A 10 -10.81 14.20 4.85
N HIS A 11 -10.02 13.63 5.78
CA HIS A 11 -9.27 14.40 6.77
C HIS A 11 -8.27 15.37 6.13
N GLN A 12 -7.62 15.00 5.02
CA GLN A 12 -6.72 15.89 4.29
C GLN A 12 -7.44 17.11 3.69
N GLN A 13 -8.75 16.98 3.45
CA GLN A 13 -9.62 18.05 2.96
C GLN A 13 -10.31 18.80 4.11
N GLY A 14 -9.93 18.54 5.37
CA GLY A 14 -10.51 19.17 6.56
C GLY A 14 -11.89 18.63 6.95
N ILE A 15 -12.33 17.52 6.33
CA ILE A 15 -13.65 16.92 6.59
C ILE A 15 -13.49 15.81 7.63
N VAL A 16 -14.15 15.95 8.78
CA VAL A 16 -14.27 14.91 9.81
C VAL A 16 -15.63 14.23 9.63
N HIS A 17 -15.67 12.89 9.63
CA HIS A 17 -16.89 12.12 9.37
C HIS A 17 -17.92 12.26 10.49
N ARG A 18 -17.50 12.16 11.76
CA ARG A 18 -18.31 12.33 12.99
C ARG A 18 -19.38 11.28 13.25
N ASP A 19 -19.87 10.55 12.26
CA ASP A 19 -20.81 9.43 12.48
C ASP A 19 -20.29 8.12 11.86
N LEU A 20 -19.04 7.74 12.14
CA LEU A 20 -18.48 6.55 11.51
C LEU A 20 -18.95 5.27 12.21
N LYS A 21 -19.69 4.43 11.48
CA LYS A 21 -20.28 3.17 11.95
C LYS A 21 -20.37 2.15 10.80
N PRO A 22 -20.59 0.85 11.09
CA PRO A 22 -20.68 -0.18 10.05
C PRO A 22 -21.73 0.11 8.96
N ASP A 23 -22.87 0.70 9.31
CA ASP A 23 -23.93 1.04 8.35
C ASP A 23 -23.48 2.05 7.28
N ASN A 24 -22.48 2.88 7.59
CA ASN A 24 -21.92 3.87 6.68
C ASN A 24 -20.74 3.30 5.86
N ILE A 25 -20.52 1.97 5.89
CA ILE A 25 -19.47 1.28 5.15
C ILE A 25 -20.10 0.28 4.17
N TRP A 26 -20.10 0.65 2.89
CA TRP A 26 -20.67 -0.16 1.82
C TRP A 26 -19.63 -1.09 1.19
N LEU A 27 -20.01 -2.35 0.94
CA LEU A 27 -19.19 -3.36 0.29
C LEU A 27 -19.73 -3.68 -1.11
N GLU A 28 -18.97 -3.32 -2.15
CA GLU A 28 -19.30 -3.61 -3.55
C GLU A 28 -18.44 -4.78 -4.05
N PRO A 29 -19.03 -5.90 -4.51
CA PRO A 29 -18.28 -7.01 -5.08
C PRO A 29 -17.41 -6.55 -6.26
N ASN A 30 -16.17 -7.03 -6.33
CA ASN A 30 -15.27 -6.75 -7.44
C ASN A 30 -15.15 -7.97 -8.37
N ARG A 31 -14.73 -7.74 -9.62
CA ARG A 31 -14.55 -8.80 -10.64
C ARG A 31 -13.46 -9.83 -10.30
N LEU A 32 -12.72 -9.65 -9.20
CA LEU A 32 -11.62 -10.51 -8.74
C LEU A 32 -12.01 -11.35 -7.50
N GLY A 33 -13.30 -11.41 -7.14
CA GLY A 33 -13.78 -12.23 -6.01
C GLY A 33 -13.57 -11.61 -4.62
N GLY A 34 -13.42 -10.28 -4.53
CA GLY A 34 -13.32 -9.52 -3.27
C GLY A 34 -14.29 -8.34 -3.23
N TYR A 35 -14.08 -7.40 -2.30
CA TYR A 35 -14.93 -6.21 -2.13
C TYR A 35 -14.15 -4.90 -2.29
N ARG A 36 -14.78 -3.93 -2.97
CA ARG A 36 -14.44 -2.51 -2.94
C ARG A 36 -15.29 -1.85 -1.85
N VAL A 37 -14.63 -1.12 -0.97
CA VAL A 37 -15.29 -0.44 0.16
C VAL A 37 -15.56 1.02 -0.21
N LYS A 38 -16.77 1.50 0.08
CA LYS A 38 -17.14 2.92 0.01
C LYS A 38 -17.58 3.38 1.39
N VAL A 39 -17.11 4.55 1.82
CA VAL A 39 -17.57 5.21 3.05
C VAL A 39 -18.64 6.23 2.65
N LEU A 40 -19.81 6.14 3.27
CA LEU A 40 -21.00 6.93 2.97
C LEU A 40 -21.25 7.96 4.07
N ASP A 41 -22.12 8.93 3.81
CA ASP A 41 -22.68 9.83 4.82
C ASP A 41 -21.65 10.59 5.68
N PHE A 42 -20.67 11.21 5.01
CA PHE A 42 -19.83 12.23 5.65
C PHE A 42 -20.74 13.32 6.24
N GLY A 43 -20.57 13.63 7.53
CA GLY A 43 -21.47 14.47 8.33
C GLY A 43 -21.54 15.95 7.92
N ILE A 44 -21.96 16.24 6.70
CA ILE A 44 -22.13 17.59 6.12
C ILE A 44 -23.28 18.37 6.81
N ALA A 45 -24.09 17.73 7.67
CA ALA A 45 -25.26 18.34 8.29
C ALA A 45 -25.00 19.27 9.50
N LYS A 46 -23.76 19.53 9.91
CA LYS A 46 -23.46 20.39 11.09
C LYS A 46 -22.50 21.56 10.83
N LEU A 47 -22.41 22.02 9.58
CA LEU A 47 -21.69 23.25 9.20
C LEU A 47 -22.58 24.52 9.25
N ALA A 48 -23.86 24.40 9.59
CA ALA A 48 -24.74 25.54 9.85
C ALA A 48 -24.78 25.83 11.35
N GLU A 49 -23.72 26.44 11.89
CA GLU A 49 -23.66 27.24 13.13
C GLU A 49 -22.19 27.51 13.48
N VAL A 50 -21.48 28.21 12.60
CA VAL A 50 -20.29 28.97 12.99
C VAL A 50 -20.72 30.42 12.97
N GLY A 51 -20.76 31.02 14.16
CA GLY A 51 -21.41 32.28 14.46
C GLY A 51 -21.02 33.43 13.53
N ALA A 52 -22.04 34.13 13.04
CA ALA A 52 -21.87 35.51 12.63
C ALA A 52 -21.33 36.32 13.82
N PRO A 53 -20.27 37.12 13.65
CA PRO A 53 -19.80 37.97 14.74
C PRO A 53 -20.87 39.00 15.09
N GLU A 54 -21.20 39.01 16.37
CA GLU A 54 -22.09 39.94 17.04
C GLU A 54 -21.65 41.39 16.73
N ALA A 55 -22.52 42.14 16.04
CA ALA A 55 -22.26 43.52 15.69
C ALA A 55 -22.22 44.38 16.96
N ALA A 56 -21.03 44.90 17.28
CA ALA A 56 -20.85 45.88 18.33
C ALA A 56 -21.68 47.13 18.03
N LYS A 57 -22.58 47.46 18.97
CA LYS A 57 -23.24 48.76 19.03
C LYS A 57 -22.18 49.84 19.34
N SER A 58 -22.02 50.80 18.45
CA SER A 58 -21.52 52.13 18.80
C SER A 58 -22.23 53.20 17.96
N GLU A 59 -23.05 53.99 18.63
CA GLU A 59 -23.67 55.22 18.14
C GLU A 59 -22.59 56.32 17.96
N GLY A 60 -22.74 57.17 16.93
CA GLY A 60 -21.96 58.41 16.77
C GLY A 60 -21.71 58.83 15.31
N ALA A 61 -22.67 59.54 14.70
CA ALA A 61 -22.50 60.32 13.47
C ALA A 61 -21.84 61.70 13.78
N PRO A 62 -21.39 62.56 12.81
CA PRO A 62 -21.72 62.57 11.38
C PRO A 62 -20.59 62.91 10.36
N ALA A 63 -20.94 62.66 9.08
CA ALA A 63 -20.59 63.36 7.84
C ALA A 63 -19.12 63.58 7.40
N ALA A 64 -18.72 62.92 6.30
CA ALA A 64 -18.14 63.58 5.11
C ALA A 64 -18.07 62.67 3.86
N SER A 65 -18.73 63.15 2.79
CA SER A 65 -18.48 62.96 1.35
C SER A 65 -18.42 61.57 0.71
N VAL A 66 -19.55 61.15 0.10
CA VAL A 66 -19.54 60.57 -1.26
C VAL A 66 -20.48 61.43 -2.12
N LEU A 67 -19.95 61.97 -3.21
CA LEU A 67 -20.66 62.74 -4.22
C LEU A 67 -21.44 61.80 -5.16
N THR A 68 -22.75 61.96 -5.21
CA THR A 68 -23.63 61.71 -6.38
C THR A 68 -23.70 63.04 -7.20
N PRO A 69 -24.26 63.18 -8.45
CA PRO A 69 -25.45 62.47 -8.94
C PRO A 69 -25.66 62.29 -10.49
N THR A 70 -26.69 61.49 -10.84
CA THR A 70 -27.70 61.63 -11.92
C THR A 70 -27.38 61.47 -13.43
N LEU A 71 -28.20 60.64 -14.13
CA LEU A 71 -29.14 60.98 -15.24
C LEU A 71 -29.73 59.66 -15.82
N LEU A 72 -31.00 59.32 -15.55
CA LEU A 72 -32.26 59.65 -16.28
C LEU A 72 -32.50 58.87 -17.59
N THR A 73 -33.66 58.22 -17.62
CA THR A 73 -34.26 57.38 -18.67
C THR A 73 -34.88 58.18 -19.83
N GLY A 74 -34.89 57.63 -21.05
CA GLY A 74 -35.80 58.07 -22.12
C GLY A 74 -35.44 57.61 -23.55
N ASP A 75 -36.18 56.61 -24.04
CA ASP A 75 -36.73 56.36 -25.39
C ASP A 75 -35.94 56.57 -26.71
N GLY A 76 -36.13 55.61 -27.63
CA GLY A 76 -36.13 55.80 -29.08
C GLY A 76 -34.79 55.74 -29.85
N GLY A 77 -34.69 54.83 -30.82
CA GLY A 77 -33.79 55.00 -31.98
C GLY A 77 -32.86 53.83 -32.30
N GLU A 78 -33.00 53.30 -33.51
CA GLU A 78 -32.38 52.09 -34.05
C GLU A 78 -30.86 52.19 -34.35
N ARG A 79 -30.26 50.98 -34.43
CA ARG A 79 -29.32 50.46 -35.46
C ARG A 79 -27.87 50.12 -35.08
N GLN A 80 -27.59 48.85 -35.43
CA GLN A 80 -26.36 48.05 -35.48
C GLN A 80 -25.11 48.73 -36.04
N VAL A 81 -23.92 48.30 -35.54
CA VAL A 81 -22.88 47.62 -36.36
C VAL A 81 -22.12 46.58 -35.50
N SER A 82 -21.85 45.44 -36.12
CA SER A 82 -21.29 44.16 -35.66
C SER A 82 -19.74 44.11 -35.61
N LEU A 83 -19.15 43.19 -34.83
CA LEU A 83 -18.00 42.34 -35.23
C LEU A 83 -17.71 41.25 -34.15
N TYR A 84 -18.17 40.01 -34.41
CA TYR A 84 -17.40 38.81 -34.75
C TYR A 84 -16.87 37.95 -33.57
N VAL A 85 -17.49 36.78 -33.40
CA VAL A 85 -16.95 35.62 -32.66
C VAL A 85 -17.04 34.41 -33.60
N PRO A 86 -15.95 33.66 -33.85
CA PRO A 86 -15.94 32.58 -34.83
C PRO A 86 -16.61 31.30 -34.29
N HIS A 87 -17.45 30.70 -35.13
CA HIS A 87 -17.90 29.30 -35.08
C HIS A 87 -17.04 28.43 -35.99
N THR A 88 -16.91 27.14 -35.65
CA THR A 88 -16.81 25.92 -36.50
C THR A 88 -16.28 24.77 -35.60
N ASP A 89 -16.71 23.51 -35.64
CA ASP A 89 -17.78 22.82 -36.36
C ASP A 89 -18.14 21.53 -35.58
N ALA A 90 -19.42 21.15 -35.68
CA ALA A 90 -19.93 19.85 -35.31
C ALA A 90 -19.97 18.96 -36.56
N ALA A 91 -19.29 17.82 -36.52
CA ALA A 91 -19.59 16.64 -37.33
C ALA A 91 -18.96 15.39 -36.68
N ASP A 92 -19.68 14.27 -36.80
CA ASP A 92 -19.34 12.90 -36.46
C ASP A 92 -19.26 12.49 -34.98
N LEU A 93 -20.37 11.97 -34.47
CA LEU A 93 -20.44 10.63 -33.87
C LEU A 93 -21.92 10.21 -33.85
N THR A 94 -22.29 9.39 -34.84
CA THR A 94 -23.62 8.80 -35.00
C THR A 94 -23.93 7.82 -33.87
N ALA A 95 -25.17 7.90 -33.40
CA ALA A 95 -25.82 6.90 -32.56
C ALA A 95 -26.40 5.82 -33.48
N ASP A 96 -25.93 4.58 -33.29
CA ASP A 96 -26.48 3.31 -33.77
C ASP A 96 -25.72 2.24 -32.97
N THR A 97 -26.27 1.55 -31.97
CA THR A 97 -27.19 0.40 -32.08
C THR A 97 -27.48 -0.01 -30.63
N LEU A 98 -28.71 0.00 -30.11
CA LEU A 98 -29.78 -0.99 -30.30
C LEU A 98 -29.32 -2.46 -30.22
N ILE A 99 -29.76 -3.08 -29.13
CA ILE A 99 -30.02 -4.50 -28.85
C ILE A 99 -29.91 -5.44 -30.06
N GLN A 100 -29.03 -6.44 -29.94
CA GLN A 100 -29.28 -7.78 -30.45
C GLN A 100 -28.53 -8.80 -29.58
N ASP A 101 -29.29 -9.42 -28.68
CA ASP A 101 -28.92 -10.60 -27.91
C ASP A 101 -29.63 -11.77 -28.61
N ASP A 102 -28.91 -12.45 -29.52
CA ASP A 102 -29.39 -13.67 -30.16
C ASP A 102 -28.96 -14.85 -29.28
N GLY A 103 -29.97 -15.51 -28.71
CA GLY A 103 -29.80 -16.65 -27.82
C GLY A 103 -29.41 -17.94 -28.54
N GLU A 104 -28.82 -18.84 -27.75
CA GLU A 104 -29.04 -20.28 -27.90
C GLU A 104 -29.42 -20.89 -26.55
N HIS A 105 -30.41 -21.77 -26.64
CA HIS A 105 -31.20 -22.43 -25.61
C HIS A 105 -30.41 -23.32 -24.62
N SER A 106 -30.90 -23.42 -23.38
CA SER A 106 -31.50 -24.67 -22.86
C SER A 106 -32.32 -24.42 -21.57
N PRO A 107 -33.49 -25.07 -21.37
CA PRO A 107 -34.46 -24.73 -20.32
C PRO A 107 -34.38 -25.64 -19.08
N ASP A 108 -34.84 -25.11 -17.94
CA ASP A 108 -35.62 -25.78 -16.87
C ASP A 108 -36.01 -24.68 -15.87
N ALA A 109 -37.23 -24.14 -15.96
CA ALA A 109 -38.46 -24.61 -15.32
C ALA A 109 -38.58 -24.22 -13.82
N ASP A 110 -39.52 -23.30 -13.58
CA ASP A 110 -40.44 -23.16 -12.44
C ASP A 110 -39.92 -23.06 -11.00
N ALA A 111 -40.21 -21.91 -10.36
CA ALA A 111 -41.13 -21.87 -9.21
C ALA A 111 -41.34 -20.44 -8.63
N VAL A 112 -42.58 -19.98 -8.76
CA VAL A 112 -43.40 -19.30 -7.74
C VAL A 112 -43.13 -17.80 -7.45
N ARG A 113 -44.08 -17.01 -7.95
CA ARG A 113 -44.43 -15.64 -7.62
C ARG A 113 -45.77 -15.66 -6.90
N THR A 114 -45.93 -15.12 -5.69
CA THR A 114 -47.25 -14.66 -5.20
C THR A 114 -47.15 -13.59 -4.09
N GLN A 115 -47.97 -12.55 -4.27
CA GLN A 115 -48.51 -11.47 -3.41
C GLN A 115 -48.15 -11.36 -1.91
N LEU A 116 -48.03 -10.10 -1.45
CA LEU A 116 -49.01 -9.50 -0.53
C LEU A 116 -48.90 -7.96 -0.46
N MET A 117 -50.03 -7.30 -0.72
CA MET A 117 -50.33 -5.88 -0.56
C MET A 117 -51.51 -5.79 0.43
N GLY A 118 -51.49 -4.81 1.33
CA GLY A 118 -52.63 -4.40 2.15
C GLY A 118 -52.25 -4.19 3.62
N ASP A 119 -52.21 -2.95 4.10
CA ASP A 119 -53.39 -2.35 4.75
C ASP A 119 -53.17 -0.85 5.03
N ARG A 120 -54.17 -0.02 4.73
CA ARG A 120 -54.20 1.43 4.93
C ARG A 120 -55.24 1.72 6.01
N GLY A 121 -54.78 1.99 7.23
CA GLY A 121 -55.61 2.41 8.37
C GLY A 121 -55.53 3.92 8.62
N THR A 122 -56.68 4.57 8.48
CA THR A 122 -57.08 5.94 8.84
C THR A 122 -56.65 6.46 10.23
N LEU A 123 -56.19 7.73 10.30
CA LEU A 123 -56.40 8.58 11.47
C LEU A 123 -56.70 10.03 11.04
N ARG A 124 -57.96 10.43 11.24
CA ARG A 124 -58.50 11.78 11.12
C ARG A 124 -58.99 12.22 12.50
N GLY A 125 -58.50 13.37 12.96
CA GLY A 125 -59.20 14.23 13.94
C GLY A 125 -58.70 14.18 15.38
N LEU A 126 -58.14 15.30 15.86
CA LEU A 126 -58.67 16.05 16.99
C LEU A 126 -57.89 17.37 17.13
N ALA A 127 -58.60 18.47 16.83
CA ALA A 127 -58.24 19.81 17.23
C ALA A 127 -58.71 20.03 18.67
N GLY A 128 -57.86 20.68 19.49
CA GLY A 128 -58.16 21.09 20.85
C GLY A 128 -57.37 22.35 21.21
N THR A 129 -58.08 23.47 21.12
CA THR A 129 -58.00 24.76 21.85
C THR A 129 -56.88 24.99 22.88
N GLY A 130 -56.30 26.20 22.84
CA GLY A 130 -55.11 26.62 23.59
C GLY A 130 -55.32 27.26 24.96
N SER A 131 -54.21 27.75 25.53
CA SER A 131 -54.15 28.79 26.56
C SER A 131 -52.69 29.26 26.73
N ALA A 132 -52.52 30.57 26.86
CA ALA A 132 -51.25 31.26 27.08
C ALA A 132 -50.94 31.39 28.58
N GLY A 133 -49.65 31.27 28.94
CA GLY A 133 -49.13 31.61 30.26
C GLY A 133 -47.62 31.85 30.20
N ARG A 134 -47.19 33.10 30.39
CA ARG A 134 -45.80 33.54 30.57
C ARG A 134 -45.45 33.56 32.07
N THR A 135 -44.29 33.04 32.47
CA THR A 135 -43.36 33.52 33.55
C THR A 135 -42.26 32.46 33.75
N THR A 136 -40.99 32.70 33.36
CA THR A 136 -39.82 33.30 34.07
C THR A 136 -38.76 32.25 34.47
N ALA A 137 -37.60 32.35 33.81
CA ALA A 137 -36.22 32.17 34.29
C ALA A 137 -35.83 30.93 35.12
N GLY A 138 -34.89 30.15 34.55
CA GLY A 138 -33.94 29.33 35.31
C GLY A 138 -33.56 28.02 34.63
N THR A 139 -32.27 27.86 34.31
CA THR A 139 -31.57 26.60 33.95
C THR A 139 -31.78 26.00 32.56
N ASP A 140 -31.11 26.55 31.54
CA ASP A 140 -31.11 26.02 30.16
C ASP A 140 -29.78 25.34 29.76
N VAL A 141 -29.21 24.54 30.68
CA VAL A 141 -28.02 23.70 30.40
C VAL A 141 -28.41 22.23 30.10
N LEU A 142 -29.71 21.88 30.20
CA LEU A 142 -30.22 20.53 29.96
C LEU A 142 -31.21 20.39 28.77
N ALA A 143 -31.63 21.48 28.14
CA ALA A 143 -32.70 21.44 27.12
C ALA A 143 -32.26 20.93 25.73
N GLY A 144 -30.97 20.64 25.51
CA GLY A 144 -30.49 20.07 24.24
C GLY A 144 -30.61 18.55 24.12
N LEU A 145 -30.88 17.83 25.21
CA LEU A 145 -30.68 16.37 25.28
C LEU A 145 -31.95 15.54 25.48
N THR A 146 -33.12 16.16 25.62
CA THR A 146 -34.38 15.44 25.86
C THR A 146 -35.53 15.95 25.00
N ARG A 147 -35.38 15.87 23.68
CA ARG A 147 -36.55 15.82 22.80
C ARG A 147 -36.90 14.34 22.55
N VAL A 148 -37.91 13.87 23.27
CA VAL A 148 -38.55 12.57 23.04
C VAL A 148 -38.89 12.47 21.54
N GLY A 149 -38.17 11.60 20.82
CA GLY A 149 -38.35 11.37 19.38
C GLY A 149 -37.15 11.69 18.47
N ALA A 150 -36.05 12.25 18.98
CA ALA A 150 -34.81 12.34 18.20
C ALA A 150 -34.05 11.00 18.29
N VAL A 151 -33.96 10.27 17.18
CA VAL A 151 -33.07 9.10 17.05
C VAL A 151 -31.63 9.62 17.15
N MET A 152 -31.14 9.81 18.37
CA MET A 152 -29.72 9.98 18.65
C MET A 152 -29.05 8.71 18.15
N GLY A 153 -28.13 8.83 17.18
CA GLY A 153 -27.46 7.68 16.57
C GLY A 153 -26.93 6.72 17.63
N THR A 154 -26.86 5.44 17.29
CA THR A 154 -26.43 4.38 18.20
C THR A 154 -25.07 4.73 18.84
N PRO A 155 -24.99 4.98 20.17
CA PRO A 155 -23.79 5.54 20.82
C PRO A 155 -22.59 4.60 20.81
N LEU A 156 -22.79 3.35 20.36
CA LEU A 156 -21.79 2.28 20.33
C LEU A 156 -20.47 2.67 19.66
N TYR A 157 -20.45 3.61 18.72
CA TYR A 157 -19.26 4.00 17.97
C TYR A 157 -18.78 5.43 18.24
N MET A 158 -19.46 6.17 19.13
CA MET A 158 -19.08 7.55 19.43
C MET A 158 -17.73 7.63 20.15
N SER A 159 -16.94 8.65 19.83
CA SER A 159 -15.71 8.91 20.56
C SER A 159 -15.98 9.56 21.94
N PRO A 160 -15.03 9.51 22.89
CA PRO A 160 -15.18 10.12 24.21
C PRO A 160 -15.47 11.62 24.14
N GLU A 161 -14.82 12.34 23.24
CA GLU A 161 -15.04 13.78 23.01
C GLU A 161 -16.42 14.07 22.41
N GLN A 162 -16.97 13.18 21.58
CA GLN A 162 -18.36 13.29 21.12
C GLN A 162 -19.35 13.11 22.27
N CYS A 163 -19.09 12.11 23.14
CA CYS A 163 -19.90 11.85 24.32
C CYS A 163 -19.92 13.04 25.30
N ARG A 164 -18.81 13.80 25.38
CA ARG A 164 -18.70 15.01 26.22
C ARG A 164 -19.16 16.30 25.51
N GLY A 165 -19.55 16.25 24.24
CA GLY A 165 -19.90 17.45 23.47
C GLY A 165 -18.72 18.40 23.21
N GLN A 166 -17.49 17.88 23.18
CA GLN A 166 -16.28 18.65 22.93
C GLN A 166 -16.03 18.88 21.43
N GLY A 167 -15.10 19.78 21.11
CA GLY A 167 -14.64 19.97 19.74
C GLY A 167 -14.08 18.68 19.15
N LEU A 168 -14.49 18.36 17.91
CA LEU A 168 -14.10 17.13 17.22
C LEU A 168 -12.96 17.41 16.24
N ASP A 169 -11.97 16.53 16.25
CA ASP A 169 -10.89 16.50 15.27
C ASP A 169 -10.90 15.16 14.50
N ALA A 170 -9.93 14.98 13.60
CA ALA A 170 -9.76 13.77 12.82
C ALA A 170 -9.60 12.49 13.68
N ARG A 171 -9.16 12.61 14.93
CA ARG A 171 -8.90 11.48 15.83
C ARG A 171 -10.17 10.96 16.48
N SER A 172 -11.28 11.71 16.42
CA SER A 172 -12.61 11.20 16.75
C SER A 172 -13.00 10.03 15.84
N ASP A 173 -12.82 10.19 14.52
CA ASP A 173 -13.10 9.11 13.57
C ASP A 173 -12.17 7.90 13.77
N ILE A 174 -10.92 8.13 14.23
CA ILE A 174 -9.97 7.05 14.53
C ILE A 174 -10.45 6.20 15.71
N TYR A 175 -11.07 6.81 16.72
CA TYR A 175 -11.68 6.07 17.82
C TYR A 175 -12.83 5.20 17.31
N SER A 176 -13.74 5.75 16.49
CA SER A 176 -14.83 5.01 15.88
C SER A 176 -14.32 3.85 14.99
N LEU A 177 -13.26 4.09 14.20
CA LEU A 177 -12.55 3.04 13.45
C LEU A 177 -12.00 1.94 14.38
N GLY A 178 -11.47 2.32 15.54
CA GLY A 178 -11.00 1.41 16.58
C GLY A 178 -12.12 0.52 17.12
N VAL A 179 -13.29 1.10 17.38
CA VAL A 179 -14.49 0.36 17.83
C VAL A 179 -14.95 -0.63 16.76
N ILE A 180 -15.03 -0.20 15.50
CA ILE A 180 -15.41 -1.07 14.37
C ILE A 180 -14.40 -2.22 14.23
N ALA A 181 -13.10 -1.93 14.29
CA ALA A 181 -12.06 -2.95 14.22
C ALA A 181 -12.12 -3.93 15.41
N TYR A 182 -12.42 -3.42 16.62
CA TYR A 182 -12.65 -4.25 17.79
C TYR A 182 -13.82 -5.19 17.57
N GLN A 183 -14.97 -4.67 17.13
CA GLN A 183 -16.17 -5.46 16.87
C GLN A 183 -15.93 -6.55 15.82
N MET A 184 -15.26 -6.22 14.72
CA MET A 184 -14.95 -7.20 13.68
C MET A 184 -14.06 -8.35 14.20
N LEU A 185 -13.18 -8.08 15.16
CA LEU A 185 -12.23 -9.06 15.70
C LEU A 185 -12.77 -9.80 16.93
N ALA A 186 -13.62 -9.17 17.73
CA ALA A 186 -14.22 -9.72 18.94
C ALA A 186 -15.59 -10.36 18.71
N GLY A 187 -16.28 -9.99 17.63
CA GLY A 187 -17.68 -10.33 17.36
C GLY A 187 -18.70 -9.37 17.98
N ALA A 188 -18.28 -8.46 18.86
CA ALA A 188 -19.13 -7.49 19.54
C ALA A 188 -18.34 -6.20 19.87
N PRO A 189 -19.00 -5.03 19.98
CA PRO A 189 -18.34 -3.79 20.40
C PRO A 189 -17.72 -3.92 21.81
N PRO A 190 -16.73 -3.08 22.15
CA PRO A 190 -16.07 -3.12 23.47
C PRO A 190 -17.04 -2.81 24.62
N PHE A 191 -18.09 -2.05 24.34
CA PHE A 191 -19.06 -1.53 25.30
C PHE A 191 -20.48 -1.87 24.85
N ALA A 192 -21.35 -2.16 25.80
CA ALA A 192 -22.73 -2.56 25.60
C ALA A 192 -23.57 -2.17 26.82
N GLY A 193 -24.86 -1.90 26.60
CA GLY A 193 -25.79 -1.43 27.62
C GLY A 193 -26.75 -0.41 27.04
N ASP A 194 -27.48 0.27 27.92
CA ASP A 194 -28.36 1.38 27.53
C ASP A 194 -27.57 2.58 27.01
N THR A 195 -28.23 3.47 26.27
CA THR A 195 -27.60 4.64 25.64
C THR A 195 -26.71 5.43 26.59
N MET A 196 -27.21 5.74 27.80
CA MET A 196 -26.45 6.49 28.79
C MET A 196 -25.26 5.71 29.36
N GLN A 197 -25.42 4.40 29.57
CA GLN A 197 -24.34 3.54 30.06
C GLN A 197 -23.20 3.44 29.04
N VAL A 198 -23.54 3.31 27.76
CA VAL A 198 -22.53 3.28 26.68
C VAL A 198 -21.80 4.61 26.61
N ILE A 199 -22.50 5.74 26.67
CA ILE A 199 -21.88 7.08 26.70
C ILE A 199 -20.90 7.21 27.89
N GLU A 200 -21.29 6.77 29.08
CA GLU A 200 -20.44 6.77 30.27
C GLU A 200 -19.20 5.87 30.10
N GLN A 201 -19.40 4.66 29.56
CA GLN A 201 -18.33 3.70 29.30
C GLN A 201 -17.32 4.23 28.27
N HIS A 202 -17.81 4.86 27.19
CA HIS A 202 -16.95 5.51 26.21
C HIS A 202 -16.17 6.67 26.84
N THR A 203 -16.75 7.39 27.79
CA THR A 203 -16.15 8.57 28.43
C THR A 203 -15.06 8.22 29.46
N GLY A 204 -15.25 7.21 30.30
CA GLY A 204 -14.37 6.94 31.44
C GLY A 204 -13.94 5.48 31.64
N SER A 205 -14.68 4.51 31.12
CA SER A 205 -14.36 3.10 31.35
C SER A 205 -13.22 2.62 30.45
N LEU A 206 -12.34 1.78 31.00
CA LEU A 206 -11.31 1.11 30.20
C LEU A 206 -11.98 0.01 29.34
N PRO A 207 -11.76 -0.01 28.01
CA PRO A 207 -12.33 -1.06 27.17
C PRO A 207 -11.77 -2.44 27.53
N PRO A 208 -12.59 -3.50 27.60
CA PRO A 208 -12.12 -4.87 27.81
C PRO A 208 -11.06 -5.23 26.79
N HIS A 209 -10.00 -5.90 27.20
CA HIS A 209 -8.87 -6.11 26.29
C HIS A 209 -9.27 -7.07 25.16
N LEU A 210 -8.98 -6.73 23.90
CA LEU A 210 -9.47 -7.48 22.73
C LEU A 210 -9.14 -8.99 22.78
N ARG A 211 -7.99 -9.36 23.36
CA ARG A 211 -7.57 -10.76 23.49
C ARG A 211 -8.29 -11.56 24.58
N GLU A 212 -8.98 -10.88 25.51
CA GLU A 212 -9.87 -11.54 26.46
C GLU A 212 -11.13 -12.02 25.74
N ARG A 213 -11.62 -11.24 24.76
CA ARG A 213 -12.75 -11.61 23.90
C ARG A 213 -12.35 -12.61 22.81
N ASN A 214 -11.18 -12.43 22.19
CA ASN A 214 -10.69 -13.33 21.16
C ASN A 214 -9.18 -13.59 21.29
N ALA A 215 -8.83 -14.70 21.93
CA ALA A 215 -7.43 -15.09 22.17
C ALA A 215 -6.63 -15.38 20.87
N LYS A 216 -7.32 -15.68 19.75
CA LYS A 216 -6.71 -15.96 18.43
C LYS A 216 -6.11 -14.69 17.81
N VAL A 217 -6.54 -13.50 18.23
CA VAL A 217 -5.99 -12.24 17.72
C VAL A 217 -4.53 -12.09 18.15
N PRO A 218 -3.59 -11.82 17.21
CA PRO A 218 -2.19 -11.60 17.56
C PRO A 218 -2.01 -10.42 18.53
N LYS A 219 -1.12 -10.56 19.52
CA LYS A 219 -0.81 -9.52 20.53
C LYS A 219 -0.54 -8.14 19.92
N ARG A 220 0.15 -8.09 18.78
CA ARG A 220 0.49 -6.85 18.11
C ARG A 220 -0.72 -6.18 17.44
N VAL A 221 -1.60 -6.96 16.81
CA VAL A 221 -2.86 -6.47 16.23
C VAL A 221 -3.76 -5.91 17.33
N ALA A 222 -3.91 -6.66 18.42
CA ALA A 222 -4.70 -6.19 19.56
C ALA A 222 -4.19 -4.87 20.12
N ARG A 223 -2.87 -4.71 20.29
CA ARG A 223 -2.28 -3.46 20.77
C ARG A 223 -2.65 -2.26 19.88
N VAL A 224 -2.59 -2.41 18.56
CA VAL A 224 -2.92 -1.33 17.61
C VAL A 224 -4.40 -0.96 17.69
N VAL A 225 -5.30 -1.96 17.79
CA VAL A 225 -6.73 -1.69 17.96
C VAL A 225 -6.99 -0.98 19.30
N MET A 226 -6.36 -1.44 20.38
CA MET A 226 -6.51 -0.83 21.70
C MET A 226 -5.95 0.60 21.75
N SER A 227 -4.87 0.93 21.02
CA SER A 227 -4.34 2.31 20.99
C SER A 227 -5.28 3.29 20.30
N ALA A 228 -6.10 2.84 19.34
CA ALA A 228 -7.16 3.67 18.75
C ALA A 228 -8.30 3.96 19.75
N LEU A 229 -8.50 3.11 20.76
CA LEU A 229 -9.52 3.23 21.80
C LEU A 229 -9.04 4.04 23.04
N GLU A 230 -7.87 4.67 22.96
CA GLU A 230 -7.39 5.58 24.00
C GLU A 230 -8.36 6.74 24.21
N LYS A 231 -8.56 7.13 25.47
CA LYS A 231 -9.55 8.16 25.81
C LYS A 231 -9.09 9.56 25.45
N GLU A 232 -7.80 9.83 25.66
CA GLU A 232 -7.13 11.06 25.23
C GLU A 232 -6.83 11.00 23.72
N PRO A 233 -7.31 11.96 22.91
CA PRO A 233 -7.04 11.99 21.46
C PRO A 233 -5.55 11.96 21.12
N ASP A 234 -4.69 12.65 21.88
CA ASP A 234 -3.24 12.71 21.65
C ASP A 234 -2.50 11.39 21.77
N ARG A 235 -3.08 10.39 22.44
CA ARG A 235 -2.49 9.05 22.59
C ARG A 235 -2.89 8.10 21.47
N ARG A 236 -3.86 8.47 20.63
CA ARG A 236 -4.31 7.67 19.49
C ARG A 236 -3.32 7.76 18.33
N PRO A 237 -3.38 6.84 17.36
CA PRO A 237 -2.67 7.01 16.10
C PRO A 237 -2.94 8.39 15.49
N PRO A 238 -1.92 9.09 14.96
CA PRO A 238 -2.06 10.48 14.55
C PRO A 238 -2.99 10.67 13.35
N THR A 239 -3.12 9.64 12.49
CA THR A 239 -3.98 9.68 11.30
C THR A 239 -4.63 8.31 11.06
N ALA A 240 -5.77 8.29 10.34
CA ALA A 240 -6.40 7.05 9.91
C ALA A 240 -5.47 6.19 9.04
N ALA A 241 -4.62 6.80 8.21
CA ALA A 241 -3.59 6.10 7.45
C ALA A 241 -2.52 5.45 8.36
N ALA A 242 -2.07 6.13 9.41
CA ALA A 242 -1.14 5.56 10.38
C ALA A 242 -1.74 4.33 11.07
N PHE A 243 -3.00 4.44 11.53
CA PHE A 243 -3.73 3.31 12.12
C PHE A 243 -3.82 2.11 11.16
N ALA A 244 -4.21 2.34 9.91
CA ALA A 244 -4.31 1.28 8.90
C ALA A 244 -2.97 0.61 8.61
N ASN A 245 -1.91 1.41 8.48
CA ASN A 245 -0.56 0.92 8.21
C ASN A 245 -0.05 0.06 9.36
N GLU A 246 -0.21 0.50 10.60
CA GLU A 246 0.17 -0.27 11.78
C GLU A 246 -0.63 -1.58 11.89
N LEU A 247 -1.95 -1.52 11.67
CA LEU A 247 -2.80 -2.70 11.75
C LEU A 247 -2.40 -3.73 10.69
N ARG A 248 -2.23 -3.29 9.44
CA ARG A 248 -1.80 -4.15 8.31
C ARG A 248 -0.43 -4.76 8.56
N ALA A 249 0.53 -3.96 8.99
CA ALA A 249 1.90 -4.42 9.18
C ALA A 249 2.02 -5.46 10.30
N ASN A 250 1.14 -5.40 11.30
CA ASN A 250 1.07 -6.35 12.41
C ASN A 250 0.14 -7.55 12.15
N ALA A 251 -0.82 -7.43 11.22
CA ALA A 251 -1.73 -8.52 10.83
C ALA A 251 -1.12 -9.45 9.76
N GLU A 252 -0.28 -8.92 8.88
CA GLU A 252 0.34 -9.73 7.83
C GLU A 252 1.38 -10.69 8.41
N GLY A 253 1.22 -11.98 8.15
CA GLY A 253 2.20 -13.02 8.48
C GLY A 253 3.22 -13.26 7.37
N VAL A 254 4.05 -14.29 7.53
CA VAL A 254 4.92 -14.80 6.46
C VAL A 254 4.08 -15.33 5.30
N GLY A 255 2.99 -16.04 5.59
CA GLY A 255 2.12 -16.61 4.56
C GLY A 255 1.44 -15.58 3.65
N THR A 256 1.01 -14.42 4.19
CA THR A 256 0.43 -13.35 3.36
C THR A 256 1.48 -12.68 2.48
N LEU A 257 2.71 -12.50 3.00
CA LEU A 257 3.84 -12.00 2.20
C LEU A 257 4.16 -12.95 1.04
N LEU A 258 4.23 -14.26 1.31
CA LEU A 258 4.47 -15.27 0.28
C LEU A 258 3.35 -15.30 -0.75
N ARG A 259 2.07 -15.32 -0.33
CA ARG A 259 0.93 -15.28 -1.26
C ARG A 259 0.97 -14.07 -2.17
N ARG A 260 1.32 -12.88 -1.65
CA ARG A 260 1.50 -11.69 -2.49
C ARG A 260 2.70 -11.79 -3.40
N ALA A 261 3.82 -12.32 -2.91
CA ALA A 261 5.01 -12.53 -3.75
C ALA A 261 4.68 -13.45 -4.92
N PHE A 262 3.96 -14.55 -4.67
CA PHE A 262 3.48 -15.47 -5.70
C PHE A 262 2.50 -14.79 -6.66
N ALA A 263 1.50 -14.06 -6.17
CA ALA A 263 0.54 -13.36 -7.01
C ALA A 263 1.22 -12.34 -7.95
N LEU A 264 2.13 -11.53 -7.41
CA LEU A 264 2.92 -10.57 -8.21
C LEU A 264 3.80 -11.30 -9.23
N TYR A 265 4.43 -12.40 -8.82
CA TYR A 265 5.28 -13.19 -9.69
C TYR A 265 4.47 -13.84 -10.83
N SER A 266 3.28 -14.38 -10.57
CA SER A 266 2.43 -15.01 -11.57
C SER A 266 1.84 -13.98 -12.54
N GLU A 267 1.33 -12.85 -12.03
CA GLU A 267 0.74 -11.78 -12.85
C GLU A 267 1.77 -11.19 -13.82
N HIS A 268 3.02 -11.03 -13.36
CA HIS A 268 4.10 -10.45 -14.14
C HIS A 268 5.13 -11.49 -14.61
N PHE A 269 4.76 -12.77 -14.64
CA PHE A 269 5.67 -13.88 -14.88
C PHE A 269 6.55 -13.71 -16.13
N PRO A 270 6.01 -13.35 -17.31
CA PRO A 270 6.83 -13.20 -18.51
C PRO A 270 7.92 -12.13 -18.39
N LYS A 271 7.64 -11.05 -17.63
CA LYS A 271 8.59 -9.95 -17.44
C LYS A 271 9.72 -10.38 -16.51
N PHE A 272 9.38 -10.99 -15.37
CA PHE A 272 10.37 -11.51 -14.41
C PHE A 272 11.21 -12.62 -15.04
N MET A 273 10.61 -13.47 -15.86
CA MET A 273 11.31 -14.58 -16.49
C MET A 273 12.28 -14.14 -17.58
N ARG A 274 11.87 -13.24 -18.49
CA ARG A 274 12.78 -12.63 -19.47
C ARG A 274 13.96 -11.93 -18.79
N LEU A 275 13.70 -11.18 -17.73
CA LEU A 275 14.72 -10.50 -16.95
C LEU A 275 15.72 -11.49 -16.34
N SER A 276 15.22 -12.54 -15.69
CA SER A 276 16.05 -13.56 -15.06
C SER A 276 16.89 -14.33 -16.08
N LEU A 277 16.31 -14.68 -17.22
CA LEU A 277 17.01 -15.35 -18.33
C LEU A 277 18.18 -14.50 -18.84
N VAL A 278 17.93 -13.21 -19.12
CA VAL A 278 18.99 -12.27 -19.56
C VAL A 278 20.09 -12.15 -18.51
N ALA A 279 19.73 -12.07 -17.23
CA ALA A 279 20.69 -11.98 -16.14
C ALA A 279 21.56 -13.24 -15.98
N HIS A 280 21.07 -14.41 -16.38
CA HIS A 280 21.79 -15.68 -16.29
C HIS A 280 22.59 -16.02 -17.56
N VAL A 281 22.53 -15.22 -18.63
CA VAL A 281 23.31 -15.47 -19.87
C VAL A 281 24.80 -15.71 -19.58
N PRO A 282 25.51 -14.90 -18.78
CA PRO A 282 26.92 -15.15 -18.48
C PRO A 282 27.16 -16.49 -17.75
N VAL A 283 26.23 -16.89 -16.88
CA VAL A 283 26.30 -18.18 -16.15
C VAL A 283 26.11 -19.34 -17.11
N LEU A 284 25.16 -19.22 -18.06
CA LEU A 284 24.92 -20.23 -19.09
C LEU A 284 26.07 -20.33 -20.09
N LEU A 285 26.71 -19.20 -20.44
CA LEU A 285 27.90 -19.19 -21.30
C LEU A 285 29.14 -19.80 -20.63
N LEU A 286 29.20 -19.77 -19.31
CA LEU A 286 30.27 -20.40 -18.54
C LEU A 286 30.11 -21.93 -18.44
N LEU A 287 28.89 -22.43 -18.63
CA LEU A 287 28.57 -23.84 -18.46
C LEU A 287 29.43 -24.80 -19.31
N PRO A 288 29.68 -24.58 -20.61
CA PRO A 288 30.58 -25.44 -21.39
C PRO A 288 32.01 -25.45 -20.85
N VAL A 289 32.49 -24.32 -20.31
CA VAL A 289 33.83 -24.22 -19.70
C VAL A 289 33.89 -25.05 -18.43
N LEU A 290 32.83 -25.04 -17.61
CA LEU A 290 32.73 -25.89 -16.41
C LEU A 290 32.75 -27.38 -16.78
N LEU A 291 31.98 -27.76 -17.79
CA LEU A 291 31.91 -29.14 -18.26
C LEU A 291 33.25 -29.61 -18.83
N ALA A 292 33.91 -28.76 -19.62
CA ALA A 292 35.25 -29.03 -20.13
C ALA A 292 36.26 -29.17 -18.98
N PHE A 293 36.27 -28.23 -18.03
CA PHE A 293 37.15 -28.31 -16.86
C PHE A 293 36.93 -29.62 -16.08
N ALA A 294 35.68 -29.97 -15.77
CA ALA A 294 35.34 -31.20 -15.06
C ALA A 294 35.76 -32.48 -15.83
N ALA A 295 35.70 -32.46 -17.16
CA ALA A 295 36.13 -33.59 -17.99
C ALA A 295 37.65 -33.79 -17.98
N TYR A 296 38.44 -32.70 -17.97
CA TYR A 296 39.90 -32.76 -18.02
C TYR A 296 40.57 -32.74 -16.64
N GLU A 297 39.86 -32.36 -15.57
CA GLU A 297 40.40 -32.20 -14.21
C GLU A 297 41.15 -33.44 -13.71
N GLN A 298 40.71 -34.65 -14.10
CA GLN A 298 41.32 -35.92 -13.68
C GLN A 298 42.68 -36.19 -14.35
N THR A 299 42.94 -35.56 -15.49
CA THR A 299 44.20 -35.71 -16.25
C THR A 299 45.24 -34.65 -15.90
N MET A 300 44.85 -33.60 -15.16
CA MET A 300 45.73 -32.47 -14.87
C MET A 300 46.67 -32.76 -13.68
N PRO A 301 47.93 -32.27 -13.74
CA PRO A 301 48.80 -32.28 -12.57
C PRO A 301 48.23 -31.41 -11.45
N PHE A 302 48.54 -31.76 -10.19
CA PHE A 302 47.93 -31.16 -8.98
C PHE A 302 47.85 -29.63 -9.00
N TRP A 303 48.96 -28.95 -9.32
CA TRP A 303 49.00 -27.47 -9.31
C TRP A 303 48.13 -26.83 -10.41
N LEU A 304 48.08 -27.44 -11.60
CA LEU A 304 47.25 -26.94 -12.69
C LEU A 304 45.76 -27.16 -12.37
N LYS A 305 45.42 -28.31 -11.79
CA LYS A 305 44.09 -28.61 -11.26
C LYS A 305 43.67 -27.58 -10.20
N LEU A 306 44.54 -27.29 -9.23
CA LEU A 306 44.26 -26.33 -8.16
C LEU A 306 44.04 -24.91 -8.70
N MET A 307 44.95 -24.43 -9.55
CA MET A 307 44.87 -23.06 -10.12
C MET A 307 43.70 -22.92 -11.09
N GLY A 308 43.49 -23.90 -11.95
CA GLY A 308 42.35 -23.94 -12.85
C GLY A 308 41.02 -23.97 -12.09
N GLY A 309 40.92 -24.82 -11.06
CA GLY A 309 39.74 -24.93 -10.21
C GLY A 309 39.44 -23.63 -9.45
N LEU A 310 40.48 -22.99 -8.90
CA LEU A 310 40.34 -21.68 -8.23
C LEU A 310 39.87 -20.61 -9.21
N LEU A 311 40.46 -20.52 -10.40
CA LEU A 311 40.10 -19.54 -11.42
C LEU A 311 38.65 -19.73 -11.87
N VAL A 312 38.29 -20.96 -12.25
CA VAL A 312 36.93 -21.31 -12.69
C VAL A 312 35.92 -21.04 -11.58
N GLY A 313 36.24 -21.42 -10.33
CA GLY A 313 35.40 -21.15 -9.17
C GLY A 313 35.19 -19.66 -8.91
N LEU A 314 36.23 -18.83 -9.03
CA LEU A 314 36.14 -17.38 -8.88
C LEU A 314 35.28 -16.75 -9.98
N VAL A 315 35.46 -17.17 -11.24
CA VAL A 315 34.64 -16.69 -12.36
C VAL A 315 33.18 -17.10 -12.20
N GLN A 316 32.93 -18.33 -11.74
CA GLN A 316 31.58 -18.82 -11.43
C GLN A 316 30.93 -18.01 -10.28
N MET A 317 31.69 -17.73 -9.22
CA MET A 317 31.20 -16.94 -8.10
C MET A 317 30.88 -15.51 -8.54
N ALA A 318 31.75 -14.90 -9.35
CA ALA A 318 31.56 -13.54 -9.87
C ALA A 318 30.34 -13.44 -10.78
N THR A 319 30.15 -14.38 -11.72
CA THR A 319 29.00 -14.39 -12.64
C THR A 319 27.69 -14.62 -11.89
N ASN A 320 27.64 -15.56 -10.93
CA ASN A 320 26.48 -15.78 -10.06
C ASN A 320 26.15 -14.55 -9.21
N PHE A 321 27.16 -13.91 -8.63
CA PHE A 321 26.98 -12.69 -7.84
C PHE A 321 26.43 -11.54 -8.69
N LEU A 322 26.98 -11.30 -9.89
CA LEU A 322 26.48 -10.28 -10.81
C LEU A 322 25.03 -10.55 -11.23
N SER A 323 24.72 -11.80 -11.58
CA SER A 323 23.38 -12.23 -11.96
C SER A 323 22.37 -12.00 -10.83
N ALA A 324 22.68 -12.49 -9.62
CA ALA A 324 21.84 -12.32 -8.44
C ALA A 324 21.66 -10.83 -8.08
N ALA A 325 22.74 -10.04 -8.06
CA ALA A 325 22.67 -8.60 -7.78
C ALA A 325 21.78 -7.88 -8.81
N PHE A 326 21.90 -8.20 -10.09
CA PHE A 326 21.05 -7.61 -11.11
C PHE A 326 19.56 -7.97 -10.91
N ILE A 327 19.24 -9.24 -10.66
CA ILE A 327 17.86 -9.70 -10.44
C ILE A 327 17.28 -9.08 -9.18
N VAL A 328 18.00 -9.15 -8.05
CA VAL A 328 17.57 -8.57 -6.77
C VAL A 328 17.34 -7.05 -6.92
N GLY A 329 18.24 -6.37 -7.63
CA GLY A 329 18.11 -4.93 -7.83
C GLY A 329 16.90 -4.55 -8.69
N MET A 330 16.74 -5.20 -9.83
CA MET A 330 15.61 -4.95 -10.73
C MET A 330 14.27 -5.32 -10.10
N THR A 331 14.18 -6.47 -9.41
CA THR A 331 12.96 -6.91 -8.72
C THR A 331 12.57 -5.95 -7.59
N ALA A 332 13.52 -5.44 -6.80
CA ALA A 332 13.23 -4.45 -5.77
C ALA A 332 12.60 -3.17 -6.35
N LEU A 333 13.14 -2.67 -7.46
CA LEU A 333 12.60 -1.49 -8.16
C LEU A 333 11.22 -1.78 -8.76
N MET A 334 11.03 -2.93 -9.39
CA MET A 334 9.76 -3.36 -9.98
C MET A 334 8.66 -3.52 -8.93
N VAL A 335 8.93 -4.23 -7.84
CA VAL A 335 7.97 -4.42 -6.74
C VAL A 335 7.59 -3.08 -6.13
N THR A 336 8.54 -2.16 -6.00
CA THR A 336 8.24 -0.81 -5.50
C THR A 336 7.31 -0.05 -6.46
N GLN A 337 7.55 -0.12 -7.77
CA GLN A 337 6.65 0.50 -8.76
C GLN A 337 5.22 -0.05 -8.67
N LEU A 338 5.07 -1.37 -8.55
CA LEU A 338 3.75 -2.02 -8.45
C LEU A 338 3.05 -1.71 -7.13
N HIS A 339 3.80 -1.59 -6.03
CA HIS A 339 3.23 -1.27 -4.73
C HIS A 339 2.77 0.20 -4.65
N VAL A 340 3.54 1.10 -5.25
CA VAL A 340 3.27 2.54 -5.24
C VAL A 340 2.14 2.92 -6.20
N ALA A 341 2.12 2.33 -7.39
CA ALA A 341 1.17 2.69 -8.43
C ALA A 341 0.63 1.41 -9.10
N PRO A 342 -0.25 0.66 -8.42
CA PRO A 342 -0.71 -0.66 -8.88
C PRO A 342 -1.42 -0.62 -10.24
N MET A 343 -2.01 0.52 -10.61
CA MET A 343 -2.69 0.71 -11.89
C MET A 343 -1.76 1.19 -13.03
N ARG A 344 -0.51 1.59 -12.72
CA ARG A 344 0.43 2.05 -13.75
C ARG A 344 1.14 0.86 -14.39
N PRO A 345 1.27 0.82 -15.72
CA PRO A 345 1.97 -0.27 -16.39
C PRO A 345 3.43 -0.31 -15.94
N LEU A 346 3.93 -1.51 -15.64
CA LEU A 346 5.31 -1.71 -15.19
C LEU A 346 6.32 -1.27 -16.26
N ARG A 347 7.16 -0.28 -15.93
CA ARG A 347 8.16 0.31 -16.83
C ARG A 347 9.56 -0.20 -16.49
N LEU A 348 10.01 -1.24 -17.19
CA LEU A 348 11.36 -1.79 -17.01
C LEU A 348 12.47 -0.78 -17.29
N ARG A 349 12.25 0.15 -18.23
CA ARG A 349 13.23 1.18 -18.62
C ARG A 349 13.54 2.14 -17.48
N THR A 350 12.54 2.55 -16.71
CA THR A 350 12.75 3.46 -15.57
C THR A 350 13.48 2.74 -14.44
N ALA A 351 13.11 1.48 -14.15
CA ALA A 351 13.83 0.66 -13.18
C ALA A 351 15.32 0.48 -13.59
N LEU A 352 15.59 0.16 -14.86
CA LEU A 352 16.96 0.01 -15.34
C LEU A 352 17.76 1.33 -15.26
N ALA A 353 17.13 2.46 -15.54
CA ALA A 353 17.77 3.78 -15.42
C ALA A 353 18.18 4.09 -13.96
N VAL A 354 17.33 3.79 -12.99
CA VAL A 354 17.65 3.92 -11.56
C VAL A 354 18.81 2.99 -11.19
N LEU A 355 18.73 1.72 -11.61
CA LEU A 355 19.76 0.72 -11.31
C LEU A 355 21.11 1.11 -11.91
N ARG A 356 21.16 1.59 -13.16
CA ARG A 356 22.42 2.02 -13.79
C ARG A 356 23.07 3.17 -13.04
N TRP A 357 22.25 4.13 -12.57
CA TRP A 357 22.76 5.32 -11.89
C TRP A 357 23.30 4.97 -10.50
N ARG A 358 22.65 4.02 -9.81
CA ARG A 358 23.10 3.51 -8.49
C ARG A 358 23.96 2.24 -8.58
N LEU A 359 24.44 1.86 -9.76
CA LEU A 359 25.08 0.55 -9.96
C LEU A 359 26.37 0.40 -9.16
N ARG A 360 27.25 1.40 -9.21
CA ARG A 360 28.54 1.39 -8.51
C ARG A 360 28.39 1.23 -6.99
N PRO A 361 27.60 2.08 -6.29
CA PRO A 361 27.44 1.94 -4.85
C PRO A 361 26.68 0.67 -4.46
N TYR A 362 25.73 0.24 -5.30
CA TYR A 362 25.01 -1.01 -5.14
C TYR A 362 25.93 -2.23 -5.20
N LEU A 363 26.75 -2.37 -6.25
CA LEU A 363 27.68 -3.50 -6.38
C LEU A 363 28.74 -3.49 -5.28
N LYS A 364 29.33 -2.33 -4.97
CA LYS A 364 30.34 -2.19 -3.92
C LYS A 364 29.81 -2.66 -2.56
N THR A 365 28.60 -2.22 -2.20
CA THR A 365 27.98 -2.60 -0.92
C THR A 365 27.51 -4.05 -0.94
N SER A 366 26.93 -4.53 -2.04
CA SER A 366 26.54 -5.93 -2.23
C SER A 366 27.72 -6.88 -2.06
N LEU A 367 28.87 -6.55 -2.66
CA LEU A 367 30.09 -7.36 -2.55
C LEU A 367 30.59 -7.37 -1.10
N ALA A 368 30.61 -6.21 -0.44
CA ALA A 368 31.05 -6.10 0.94
C ALA A 368 30.11 -6.82 1.94
N VAL A 369 28.81 -6.92 1.64
CA VAL A 369 27.86 -7.72 2.43
C VAL A 369 28.06 -9.20 2.16
N THR A 370 28.18 -9.59 0.88
CA THR A 370 28.38 -10.99 0.47
C THR A 370 29.65 -11.57 1.07
N LEU A 371 30.78 -10.84 1.01
CA LEU A 371 32.04 -11.26 1.61
C LEU A 371 31.93 -11.44 3.13
N ARG A 372 31.15 -10.60 3.83
CA ARG A 372 30.92 -10.77 5.28
C ARG A 372 30.07 -11.98 5.61
N ILE A 373 29.06 -12.26 4.79
CA ILE A 373 28.22 -13.44 4.94
C ILE A 373 29.07 -14.70 4.70
N MET A 374 29.86 -14.70 3.62
CA MET A 374 30.81 -15.79 3.30
C MET A 374 31.82 -16.00 4.42
N LEU A 375 32.48 -14.94 4.89
CA LEU A 375 33.41 -15.03 6.03
C LEU A 375 32.71 -15.57 7.28
N GLY A 376 31.46 -15.15 7.52
CA GLY A 376 30.62 -15.69 8.58
C GLY A 376 30.49 -17.21 8.46
N TYR A 377 30.03 -17.72 7.32
CA TYR A 377 29.88 -19.16 7.09
C TYR A 377 31.20 -19.94 7.13
N VAL A 378 32.29 -19.36 6.64
CA VAL A 378 33.63 -19.98 6.67
C VAL A 378 34.14 -20.13 8.10
N LEU A 379 33.90 -19.14 8.95
CA LEU A 379 34.30 -19.22 10.36
C LEU A 379 33.38 -20.16 11.14
N LEU A 380 32.06 -19.93 11.09
CA LEU A 380 31.04 -20.72 11.79
C LEU A 380 29.66 -20.53 11.14
N VAL A 381 28.85 -21.59 11.03
CA VAL A 381 27.51 -21.55 10.42
C VAL A 381 26.60 -20.49 11.06
N VAL A 382 26.59 -20.40 12.39
CA VAL A 382 25.70 -19.49 13.14
C VAL A 382 25.99 -18.01 12.84
N PRO A 383 27.24 -17.50 12.93
CA PRO A 383 27.60 -16.17 12.46
C PRO A 383 27.21 -15.89 11.00
N GLY A 384 27.38 -16.84 10.08
CA GLY A 384 26.93 -16.70 8.68
C GLY A 384 25.42 -16.48 8.57
N LEU A 385 24.63 -17.28 9.29
CA LEU A 385 23.17 -17.15 9.34
C LEU A 385 22.75 -15.81 9.95
N VAL A 386 23.38 -15.40 11.06
CA VAL A 386 23.11 -14.10 11.71
C VAL A 386 23.40 -12.93 10.76
N MET A 387 24.50 -12.96 10.03
CA MET A 387 24.83 -11.93 9.03
C MET A 387 23.81 -11.91 7.89
N THR A 388 23.35 -13.07 7.43
CA THR A 388 22.33 -13.20 6.38
C THR A 388 21.02 -12.52 6.82
N VAL A 389 20.53 -12.85 8.02
CA VAL A 389 19.31 -12.24 8.59
C VAL A 389 19.48 -10.74 8.77
N ARG A 390 20.62 -10.31 9.34
CA ARG A 390 20.90 -8.92 9.67
C ARG A 390 20.98 -8.01 8.45
N TYR A 391 21.41 -8.56 7.31
CA TYR A 391 21.53 -7.80 6.07
C TYR A 391 20.46 -8.16 5.03
N ALA A 392 19.46 -8.99 5.34
CA ALA A 392 18.48 -9.50 4.36
C ALA A 392 17.85 -8.44 3.43
N VAL A 393 17.66 -7.21 3.90
CA VAL A 393 17.03 -6.11 3.14
C VAL A 393 18.01 -5.02 2.66
N TYR A 394 19.31 -5.33 2.59
CA TYR A 394 20.33 -4.34 2.21
C TYR A 394 20.14 -3.79 0.78
N ALA A 395 19.71 -4.63 -0.15
CA ALA A 395 19.61 -4.25 -1.57
C ALA A 395 18.50 -3.21 -1.83
N PRO A 396 17.25 -3.41 -1.35
CA PRO A 396 16.22 -2.37 -1.40
C PRO A 396 16.65 -1.08 -0.70
N VAL A 397 17.36 -1.13 0.44
CA VAL A 397 17.81 0.08 1.15
C VAL A 397 18.72 0.94 0.26
N ILE A 398 19.69 0.35 -0.44
CA ILE A 398 20.59 1.12 -1.30
C ILE A 398 19.83 1.70 -2.50
N LEU A 399 19.01 0.87 -3.14
CA LEU A 399 18.36 1.24 -4.39
C LEU A 399 17.21 2.22 -4.20
N LEU A 400 16.49 2.12 -3.08
CA LEU A 400 15.29 2.91 -2.81
C LEU A 400 15.59 4.11 -1.91
N GLU A 401 16.53 4.01 -0.96
CA GLU A 401 16.87 5.11 -0.04
C GLU A 401 18.14 5.86 -0.45
N GLY A 402 18.92 5.35 -1.42
CA GLY A 402 20.13 6.01 -1.92
C GLY A 402 21.30 5.99 -0.94
N LEU A 403 21.22 5.16 0.10
CA LEU A 403 22.27 5.03 1.10
C LEU A 403 23.41 4.14 0.60
N GLU A 404 24.64 4.41 1.06
CA GLU A 404 25.82 3.67 0.64
C GLU A 404 26.64 3.12 1.83
N GLY A 405 27.38 2.03 1.60
CA GLY A 405 28.43 1.57 2.50
C GLY A 405 27.99 1.23 3.92
N LYS A 406 28.43 2.02 4.92
CA LYS A 406 28.11 1.78 6.34
C LYS A 406 26.69 2.22 6.68
N ALA A 407 26.22 3.34 6.11
CA ALA A 407 24.88 3.87 6.35
C ALA A 407 23.81 2.88 5.90
N ALA A 408 23.95 2.34 4.68
CA ALA A 408 23.04 1.33 4.15
C ALA A 408 22.97 0.06 5.02
N ARG A 409 24.12 -0.41 5.51
CA ARG A 409 24.18 -1.61 6.36
C ARG A 409 23.58 -1.40 7.74
N LEU A 410 23.79 -0.23 8.35
CA LEU A 410 23.19 0.11 9.65
C LEU A 410 21.67 0.23 9.52
N ARG A 411 21.20 0.87 8.45
CA ARG A 411 19.79 1.00 8.13
C ARG A 411 19.12 -0.36 7.88
N ALA A 412 19.75 -1.23 7.09
CA ALA A 412 19.25 -2.59 6.85
C ALA A 412 19.15 -3.40 8.16
N ARG A 413 20.15 -3.30 9.04
CA ARG A 413 20.12 -3.92 10.37
C ARG A 413 18.96 -3.39 11.22
N ALA A 414 18.76 -2.07 11.24
CA ALA A 414 17.68 -1.45 12.00
C ALA A 414 16.30 -1.93 11.52
N LEU A 415 16.10 -1.98 10.20
CA LEU A 415 14.88 -2.51 9.59
C LEU A 415 14.66 -3.99 9.93
N ALA A 416 15.68 -4.84 9.75
CA ALA A 416 15.58 -6.27 10.08
C ALA A 416 15.24 -6.50 11.57
N GLY A 417 15.74 -5.65 12.46
CA GLY A 417 15.43 -5.66 13.89
C GLY A 417 13.94 -5.46 14.23
N ARG A 418 13.18 -4.73 13.40
CA ARG A 418 11.74 -4.49 13.62
C ARG A 418 10.91 -5.77 13.58
N SER A 419 11.35 -6.79 12.82
CA SER A 419 10.62 -8.05 12.66
C SER A 419 11.52 -9.28 12.48
N TRP A 420 12.44 -9.49 13.43
CA TRP A 420 13.43 -10.57 13.37
C TRP A 420 12.84 -11.96 13.08
N ARG A 421 11.66 -12.30 13.66
CA ARG A 421 10.98 -13.58 13.42
C ARG A 421 10.59 -13.77 11.95
N THR A 422 10.08 -12.72 11.31
CA THR A 422 9.68 -12.77 9.89
C THR A 422 10.91 -12.89 9.01
N VAL A 423 11.97 -12.13 9.32
CA VAL A 423 13.23 -12.21 8.56
C VAL A 423 13.85 -13.60 8.68
N ILE A 424 13.96 -14.14 9.89
CA ILE A 424 14.49 -15.50 10.13
C ILE A 424 13.66 -16.54 9.38
N ALA A 425 12.33 -16.50 9.49
CA ALA A 425 11.46 -17.46 8.82
C ALA A 425 11.63 -17.42 7.29
N LEU A 426 11.74 -16.23 6.70
CA LEU A 426 11.97 -16.07 5.26
C LEU A 426 13.37 -16.50 4.85
N THR A 427 14.40 -16.19 5.64
CA THR A 427 15.77 -16.65 5.40
C THR A 427 15.86 -18.18 5.49
N ALA A 428 15.23 -18.80 6.48
CA ALA A 428 15.17 -20.25 6.60
C ALA A 428 14.48 -20.89 5.39
N LEU A 429 13.33 -20.34 4.98
CA LEU A 429 12.63 -20.79 3.77
C LEU A 429 13.51 -20.69 2.52
N GLN A 430 14.24 -19.57 2.36
CA GLN A 430 15.17 -19.39 1.24
C GLN A 430 16.31 -20.40 1.23
N LEU A 431 16.82 -20.80 2.40
CA LEU A 431 17.86 -21.83 2.51
C LEU A 431 17.29 -23.24 2.23
N CYS A 432 16.03 -23.50 2.60
CA CYS A 432 15.38 -24.78 2.33
C CYS A 432 15.13 -25.02 0.84
N ILE A 433 14.82 -23.99 0.05
CA ILE A 433 14.45 -24.17 -1.37
C ILE A 433 15.57 -24.86 -2.19
N PRO A 434 16.83 -24.40 -2.20
CA PRO A 434 17.91 -25.09 -2.90
C PRO A 434 18.19 -26.50 -2.35
N MET A 435 18.05 -26.72 -1.04
CA MET A 435 18.23 -28.04 -0.44
C MET A 435 17.18 -29.04 -0.93
N VAL A 436 15.91 -28.62 -1.02
CA VAL A 436 14.83 -29.44 -1.56
C VAL A 436 15.04 -29.74 -3.04
N ILE A 437 15.39 -28.72 -3.84
CA ILE A 437 15.68 -28.90 -5.27
C ILE A 437 16.85 -29.87 -5.45
N GLY A 438 17.93 -29.67 -4.69
CA GLY A 438 19.10 -30.55 -4.71
C GLY A 438 18.80 -31.98 -4.27
N GLY A 439 17.93 -32.16 -3.27
CA GLY A 439 17.49 -33.48 -2.82
C GLY A 439 16.66 -34.21 -3.89
N ILE A 440 15.73 -33.50 -4.56
CA ILE A 440 14.92 -34.06 -5.65
C ILE A 440 15.80 -34.42 -6.85
N THR A 441 16.71 -33.53 -7.25
CA THR A 441 17.61 -33.82 -8.38
C THR A 441 18.56 -34.96 -8.06
N GLY A 442 19.05 -35.06 -6.83
CA GLY A 442 19.87 -36.18 -6.36
C GLY A 442 19.12 -37.52 -6.38
N ALA A 443 17.88 -37.55 -5.89
CA ALA A 443 17.04 -38.74 -5.90
C ALA A 443 16.73 -39.22 -7.33
N LEU A 444 16.45 -38.29 -8.25
CA LEU A 444 16.22 -38.58 -9.67
C LEU A 444 17.49 -39.05 -10.39
N ALA A 445 18.68 -38.62 -9.92
CA ALA A 445 19.95 -38.96 -10.56
C ALA A 445 20.43 -40.40 -10.28
N GLY A 446 19.84 -41.09 -9.30
CA GLY A 446 20.15 -42.47 -8.96
C GLY A 446 21.47 -42.64 -8.21
N GLU A 447 21.42 -43.31 -7.06
CA GLU A 447 22.57 -43.65 -6.23
C GLU A 447 23.22 -44.94 -6.75
N LYS A 448 23.91 -44.88 -7.89
CA LYS A 448 24.84 -45.95 -8.29
C LYS A 448 26.24 -45.39 -8.53
N GLN A 449 27.10 -45.69 -7.57
CA GLN A 449 28.54 -45.50 -7.62
C GLN A 449 29.06 -46.16 -8.91
N ALA A 450 29.50 -45.34 -9.87
CA ALA A 450 30.03 -45.80 -11.14
C ALA A 450 31.30 -46.61 -10.85
N ALA A 451 31.15 -47.93 -10.80
CA ALA A 451 32.26 -48.86 -10.85
C ALA A 451 32.90 -48.75 -12.24
N ASN A 452 34.17 -48.36 -12.25
CA ASN A 452 35.17 -48.51 -13.31
C ASN A 452 34.64 -48.91 -14.70
N THR A 453 34.34 -47.91 -15.54
CA THR A 453 34.29 -48.12 -17.00
C THR A 453 35.24 -47.15 -17.68
N HIS A 454 36.33 -47.72 -18.18
CA HIS A 454 37.32 -47.05 -19.01
C HIS A 454 36.70 -46.58 -20.34
N GLY A 455 37.05 -45.37 -20.76
CA GLY A 455 37.12 -45.02 -22.18
C GLY A 455 35.80 -44.87 -22.95
N ALA A 456 34.91 -43.98 -22.51
CA ALA A 456 33.99 -43.25 -23.38
C ALA A 456 33.43 -42.06 -22.60
N VAL A 457 33.20 -40.93 -23.26
CA VAL A 457 32.52 -39.75 -22.68
C VAL A 457 31.06 -40.12 -22.43
N VAL A 458 30.80 -40.87 -21.37
CA VAL A 458 29.45 -41.15 -20.89
C VAL A 458 29.03 -39.95 -20.05
N PHE A 459 28.13 -39.13 -20.59
CA PHE A 459 27.42 -38.12 -19.79
C PHE A 459 26.70 -38.84 -18.65
N SER A 460 27.28 -38.82 -17.44
CA SER A 460 26.63 -39.42 -16.29
C SER A 460 25.33 -38.67 -15.98
N VAL A 461 24.32 -39.37 -15.46
CA VAL A 461 23.07 -38.75 -14.99
C VAL A 461 23.35 -37.64 -13.95
N ARG A 462 24.44 -37.77 -13.20
CA ARG A 462 24.94 -36.75 -12.25
C ARG A 462 25.37 -35.45 -12.94
N SER A 463 25.92 -35.54 -14.15
CA SER A 463 26.29 -34.40 -14.99
C SER A 463 25.05 -33.67 -15.49
N LEU A 464 23.96 -34.40 -15.78
CA LEU A 464 22.65 -33.84 -16.15
C LEU A 464 21.96 -33.17 -14.96
N ALA A 465 22.04 -33.75 -13.75
CA ALA A 465 21.53 -33.13 -12.53
C ALA A 465 22.20 -31.79 -12.21
N GLY A 466 23.49 -31.66 -12.54
CA GLY A 466 24.24 -30.40 -12.46
C GLY A 466 23.70 -29.28 -13.36
N LEU A 467 22.97 -29.61 -14.43
CA LEU A 467 22.32 -28.64 -15.32
C LEU A 467 20.99 -28.12 -14.76
N ILE A 468 20.34 -28.89 -13.88
CA ILE A 468 19.04 -28.53 -13.33
C ILE A 468 19.16 -27.39 -12.31
N ALA A 469 20.24 -27.37 -11.52
CA ALA A 469 20.40 -26.36 -10.45
C ALA A 469 20.48 -24.91 -10.99
N PRO A 470 21.29 -24.59 -12.02
CA PRO A 470 21.27 -23.26 -12.65
C PRO A 470 19.90 -22.91 -13.24
N LEU A 471 19.22 -23.86 -13.88
CA LEU A 471 17.88 -23.65 -14.45
C LEU A 471 16.84 -23.34 -13.36
N ALA A 472 16.91 -24.03 -12.23
CA ALA A 472 16.04 -23.78 -11.09
C ALA A 472 16.27 -22.37 -10.50
N ASN A 473 17.51 -21.89 -10.45
CA ASN A 473 17.83 -20.54 -9.97
C ASN A 473 17.21 -19.44 -10.84
N ILE A 474 17.05 -19.67 -12.15
CA ILE A 474 16.37 -18.73 -13.05
C ILE A 474 14.93 -18.46 -12.58
N VAL A 475 14.27 -19.45 -11.98
CA VAL A 475 12.89 -19.35 -11.47
C VAL A 475 12.87 -18.89 -10.01
N VAL A 476 13.74 -19.44 -9.17
CA VAL A 476 13.73 -19.25 -7.71
C VAL A 476 14.25 -17.86 -7.31
N VAL A 477 15.30 -17.34 -7.95
CA VAL A 477 15.93 -16.07 -7.54
C VAL A 477 14.97 -14.89 -7.67
N PRO A 478 14.19 -14.71 -8.77
CA PRO A 478 13.19 -13.66 -8.84
C PRO A 478 12.12 -13.75 -7.74
N LEU A 479 11.59 -14.95 -7.46
CA LEU A 479 10.55 -15.15 -6.45
C LEU A 479 11.03 -14.80 -5.04
N THR A 480 12.22 -15.28 -4.68
CA THR A 480 12.85 -14.98 -3.39
C THR A 480 13.19 -13.49 -3.26
N SER A 481 13.59 -12.84 -4.35
CA SER A 481 13.87 -11.39 -4.40
C SER A 481 12.61 -10.55 -4.24
N ILE A 482 11.48 -10.93 -4.87
CA ILE A 482 10.18 -10.27 -4.66
C ILE A 482 9.79 -10.33 -3.18
N THR A 483 9.99 -11.49 -2.56
CA THR A 483 9.68 -11.68 -1.14
C THR A 483 10.51 -10.76 -0.24
N MET A 484 11.80 -10.57 -0.54
CA MET A 484 12.66 -9.62 0.19
C MET A 484 12.30 -8.16 -0.07
N ALA A 485 11.87 -7.81 -1.29
CA ALA A 485 11.38 -6.47 -1.60
C ALA A 485 10.10 -6.15 -0.82
N LEU A 486 9.12 -7.06 -0.80
CA LEU A 486 7.90 -6.90 0.01
C LEU A 486 8.20 -6.85 1.50
N LEU A 487 9.16 -7.67 1.98
CA LEU A 487 9.62 -7.61 3.36
C LEU A 487 10.18 -6.22 3.69
N TYR A 488 11.02 -5.64 2.83
CA TYR A 488 11.53 -4.28 3.00
C TYR A 488 10.40 -3.26 3.15
N LEU A 489 9.42 -3.27 2.23
CA LEU A 489 8.28 -2.34 2.28
C LEU A 489 7.50 -2.50 3.60
N LYS A 490 7.26 -3.73 4.03
CA LYS A 490 6.60 -4.03 5.31
C LYS A 490 7.40 -3.52 6.51
N LEU A 491 8.72 -3.74 6.54
CA LEU A 491 9.60 -3.27 7.62
C LEU A 491 9.61 -1.75 7.72
N ARG A 492 9.47 -1.06 6.59
CA ARG A 492 9.35 0.40 6.52
C ARG A 492 8.02 0.89 7.08
N GLN A 493 6.91 0.29 6.66
CA GLN A 493 5.57 0.57 7.19
C GLN A 493 5.48 0.39 8.72
N MET A 494 6.12 -0.66 9.27
CA MET A 494 6.16 -0.86 10.73
C MET A 494 6.84 0.28 11.50
N GLY A 495 7.65 1.10 10.83
CA GLY A 495 8.27 2.28 11.43
C GLY A 495 7.48 3.57 11.23
N GLY A 496 6.26 3.52 10.67
CA GLY A 496 5.46 4.71 10.37
C GLY A 496 5.99 5.54 9.20
N GLU A 497 6.97 5.03 8.45
CA GLU A 497 7.59 5.77 7.36
C GLU A 497 6.72 5.70 6.11
N SER A 498 6.31 6.86 5.58
CA SER A 498 5.45 6.94 4.40
C SER A 498 6.22 6.55 3.13
N PHE A 499 5.51 6.01 2.14
CA PHE A 499 6.10 5.70 0.84
C PHE A 499 6.25 6.92 -0.06
N ALA A 500 5.53 8.01 0.21
CA ALA A 500 5.45 9.18 -0.66
C ALA A 500 6.83 9.75 -1.01
N GLU A 501 7.76 9.81 -0.04
CA GLU A 501 9.15 10.24 -0.26
C GLU A 501 9.95 9.30 -1.18
N THR A 502 9.60 8.02 -1.22
CA THR A 502 10.22 7.05 -2.16
C THR A 502 9.67 7.26 -3.56
N VAL A 503 8.35 7.50 -3.67
CA VAL A 503 7.68 7.75 -4.95
C VAL A 503 8.27 8.97 -5.64
N THR A 504 8.47 10.07 -4.91
CA THR A 504 9.09 11.28 -5.44
C THR A 504 10.52 11.04 -5.88
N GLN A 505 11.30 10.22 -5.15
CA GLN A 505 12.64 9.80 -5.61
C GLN A 505 12.60 8.98 -6.91
N PHE A 506 11.56 8.18 -7.14
CA PHE A 506 11.39 7.40 -8.38
C PHE A 506 10.95 8.25 -9.57
N GLU A 507 10.00 9.17 -9.36
CA GLU A 507 9.51 10.07 -10.40
C GLU A 507 10.57 11.12 -10.80
N THR A 508 11.45 11.48 -9.86
CA THR A 508 12.59 12.37 -10.14
C THR A 508 13.76 11.68 -10.84
N VAL A 509 13.75 10.35 -11.03
CA VAL A 509 14.71 9.63 -11.91
C VAL A 509 14.42 9.83 -13.41
N GLU A 510 13.70 10.90 -13.74
CA GLU A 510 13.75 11.58 -15.02
C GLU A 510 14.73 12.78 -15.03
N PRO A 511 15.97 12.73 -14.46
CA PRO A 511 16.89 13.83 -14.57
C PRO A 511 17.45 13.78 -15.99
N VAL A 512 17.52 14.95 -16.62
CA VAL A 512 18.12 15.29 -17.93
C VAL A 512 17.15 15.56 -19.08
N ARG A 513 15.94 14.99 -19.16
CA ARG A 513 14.95 15.49 -20.17
C ARG A 513 14.24 16.76 -19.70
N SER A 514 14.02 16.93 -18.40
CA SER A 514 13.34 18.11 -17.85
C SER A 514 14.19 19.37 -17.87
N GLN A 515 15.52 19.32 -17.81
CA GLN A 515 16.33 20.56 -17.84
C GLN A 515 16.33 21.21 -19.22
N TRP A 516 16.38 20.42 -20.30
CA TRP A 516 16.23 20.96 -21.65
C TRP A 516 14.78 21.40 -21.91
N GLN A 517 13.77 20.63 -21.47
CA GLN A 517 12.36 21.01 -21.59
C GLN A 517 12.00 22.23 -20.72
N GLN A 518 12.60 22.38 -19.53
CA GLN A 518 12.48 23.56 -18.67
C GLN A 518 13.19 24.75 -19.30
N ARG A 519 14.39 24.57 -19.86
CA ARG A 519 15.11 25.62 -20.63
C ARG A 519 14.35 26.02 -21.89
N MET A 520 13.68 25.09 -22.58
CA MET A 520 12.80 25.39 -23.71
C MET A 520 11.54 26.10 -23.27
N ARG A 521 10.87 25.65 -22.21
CA ARG A 521 9.68 26.33 -21.65
C ARG A 521 10.02 27.74 -21.19
N THR A 522 11.16 27.95 -20.53
CA THR A 522 11.63 29.29 -20.16
C THR A 522 11.98 30.12 -21.39
N ARG A 523 12.59 29.55 -22.43
CA ARG A 523 12.84 30.28 -23.69
C ARG A 523 11.56 30.66 -24.42
N LEU A 524 10.56 29.77 -24.45
CA LEU A 524 9.26 30.00 -25.09
C LEU A 524 8.38 30.97 -24.29
N SER A 525 8.47 30.99 -22.95
CA SER A 525 7.75 31.95 -22.12
C SER A 525 8.36 33.36 -22.15
N VAL A 526 9.68 33.47 -22.39
CA VAL A 526 10.40 34.75 -22.46
C VAL A 526 10.25 35.43 -23.84
N SER A 527 9.82 34.69 -24.87
CA SER A 527 9.60 35.22 -26.22
C SER A 527 8.18 35.75 -26.48
N THR A 528 7.34 35.93 -25.46
CA THR A 528 6.08 36.68 -25.65
C THR A 528 6.41 38.16 -25.57
N PRO A 529 6.32 38.95 -26.67
CA PRO A 529 6.61 40.37 -26.60
C PRO A 529 5.53 41.02 -25.74
N GLN A 530 5.96 41.69 -24.67
CA GLN A 530 5.12 42.69 -24.02
C GLN A 530 4.82 43.77 -25.05
N HIS A 531 3.58 43.82 -25.54
CA HIS A 531 3.05 45.01 -26.18
C HIS A 531 3.15 46.16 -25.17
N ARG A 532 4.12 47.05 -25.40
CA ARG A 532 4.12 48.42 -24.88
C ARG A 532 3.56 49.31 -25.97
N THR A 533 2.31 49.73 -25.77
CA THR A 533 1.75 51.11 -25.80
C THR A 533 0.25 50.99 -25.99
#